data_AF-A0A2A3ENQ1-F1
#
_entry.id   AF-A0A2A3ENQ1-F1
#
_cell.length_a   1.000
_cell.length_b   1.000
_cell.length_c   1.000
_cell.angle_alpha   90.00
_cell.angle_beta   90.00
_cell.angle_gamma   90.00
#
_symmetry.space_group_name_H-M   'P 1'
#
loop_
_entity.id
_entity.type
_entity.pdbx_description
1 polymer ?
#
loop_
_entity_poly.entity_id
_entity_poly.type
_entity_poly.pdbx_seq_one_letter_code
_entity_poly.pdbx_strand_id
1 'polypeptide(L)'
;MEEEEEKGEVEDLYVERLSSTFEDVTKALTQTEAGECLHTLGKCESGLGYAYLGLNASNRDLTDIRIIPMFKYVLYVNVSGNRLNNEALRVLSSMKYLLMLQADKNQVESAELDPMPYLQVLTLNNNKLNSTSGISHKFLECLELNHNNIEEITLNPYDLENLKTLEIGGNFLTTTNGIFFPGLIRLYLGENQIERLEGLEILVNLKILHLRSNKISNLSGFDARCAKLNYLNLRNNEIAKISELEKLSCLPALETLVVMENPAIGEREMEEEAAYRQIVLAMLPNLTRIDKDAVLYDEKKEAKEFRRQMFQDGTTFADLDYNFLIAG
;
A
#
# COMPACT_ATOMS: atom_id res chain seq x y z
N MET A 1 -51.59 49.84 -16.46
CA MET A 1 -52.30 49.37 -15.27
C MET A 1 -52.78 47.97 -15.61
N GLU A 2 -52.24 46.88 -15.10
CA GLU A 2 -51.20 46.59 -14.10
C GLU A 2 -51.13 45.06 -14.15
N GLU A 3 -50.06 44.46 -14.69
CA GLU A 3 -49.80 43.00 -14.57
C GLU A 3 -48.29 42.76 -14.69
N GLU A 4 -47.54 43.16 -13.67
CA GLU A 4 -46.24 42.58 -13.32
C GLU A 4 -46.17 42.54 -11.78
N GLU A 5 -45.43 41.57 -11.23
CA GLU A 5 -45.15 41.33 -9.80
C GLU A 5 -46.08 40.38 -9.03
N GLU A 6 -45.85 39.06 -9.18
CA GLU A 6 -45.96 38.09 -8.06
C GLU A 6 -45.37 36.72 -8.47
N LYS A 7 -44.05 36.66 -8.70
CA LYS A 7 -43.30 35.40 -8.85
C LYS A 7 -41.93 35.48 -8.16
N GLY A 8 -41.92 35.94 -6.90
CA GLY A 8 -40.68 36.23 -6.17
C GLY A 8 -40.55 35.60 -4.78
N GLU A 9 -41.50 34.82 -4.27
CA GLU A 9 -41.46 34.43 -2.84
C GLU A 9 -41.66 32.94 -2.53
N VAL A 10 -41.72 32.05 -3.53
CA VAL A 10 -41.95 30.60 -3.29
C VAL A 10 -40.70 29.73 -3.53
N GLU A 11 -39.65 30.24 -4.16
CA GLU A 11 -38.40 29.48 -4.36
C GLU A 11 -37.40 29.61 -3.19
N ASP A 12 -37.49 30.66 -2.36
CA ASP A 12 -36.57 30.85 -1.22
C ASP A 12 -36.93 29.97 0.00
N LEU A 13 -38.16 29.47 0.10
CA LEU A 13 -38.61 28.62 1.21
C LEU A 13 -38.22 27.13 1.06
N TYR A 14 -37.73 26.71 -0.12
CA TYR A 14 -37.30 25.33 -0.37
C TYR A 14 -35.77 25.14 -0.31
N VAL A 15 -34.98 26.22 -0.34
CA VAL A 15 -33.52 26.15 -0.30
C VAL A 15 -32.98 26.15 1.15
N GLU A 16 -33.74 26.60 2.14
CA GLU A 16 -33.32 26.62 3.55
C GLU A 16 -33.40 25.27 4.29
N ARG A 17 -33.82 24.16 3.64
CA ARG A 17 -33.97 22.84 4.31
C ARG A 17 -33.01 21.73 3.90
N LEU A 18 -31.96 22.03 3.14
CA LEU A 18 -30.85 21.09 2.90
C LEU A 18 -29.47 21.61 3.31
N SER A 19 -29.41 22.77 3.98
CA SER A 19 -28.26 23.15 4.79
C SER A 19 -28.38 22.51 6.18
N SER A 20 -28.35 21.17 6.25
CA SER A 20 -27.98 20.53 7.51
C SER A 20 -26.47 20.67 7.67
N THR A 21 -26.03 21.86 8.06
CA THR A 21 -24.81 21.99 8.85
C THR A 21 -25.05 21.14 10.10
N PHE A 22 -24.74 19.85 10.03
CA PHE A 22 -24.48 19.08 11.23
C PHE A 22 -23.37 19.87 11.91
N GLU A 23 -23.71 20.61 12.96
CA GLU A 23 -22.71 21.09 13.90
C GLU A 23 -21.81 19.90 14.20
N ASP A 24 -20.51 20.04 13.95
CA ASP A 24 -19.55 18.98 14.23
C ASP A 24 -19.45 18.86 15.76
N VAL A 25 -20.43 18.15 16.34
CA VAL A 25 -20.58 18.03 17.78
C VAL A 25 -19.34 17.29 18.24
N THR A 26 -18.55 17.99 19.05
CA THR A 26 -17.36 17.42 19.67
C THR A 26 -17.79 16.22 20.50
N LYS A 27 -17.26 15.05 20.16
CA LYS A 27 -17.48 13.82 20.92
C LYS A 27 -16.16 13.43 21.58
N ALA A 28 -16.02 13.84 22.82
CA ALA A 28 -14.86 13.49 23.63
C ALA A 28 -15.02 12.12 24.27
N LEU A 29 -13.97 11.32 24.22
CA LEU A 29 -13.89 10.08 24.99
C LEU A 29 -13.81 10.43 26.48
N THR A 30 -14.83 10.06 27.26
CA THR A 30 -14.83 10.28 28.70
C THR A 30 -13.89 9.31 29.42
N GLN A 31 -13.50 9.63 30.66
CA GLN A 31 -12.66 8.74 31.46
C GLN A 31 -13.32 7.37 31.70
N THR A 32 -14.63 7.34 31.92
CA THR A 32 -15.38 6.10 32.13
C THR A 32 -15.38 5.24 30.87
N GLU A 33 -15.72 5.83 29.72
CA GLU A 33 -15.70 5.11 28.43
C GLU A 33 -14.28 4.63 28.07
N ALA A 34 -13.26 5.45 28.32
CA ALA A 34 -11.88 5.04 28.11
C ALA A 34 -11.49 3.85 29.01
N GLY A 35 -12.00 3.80 30.25
CA GLY A 35 -11.82 2.67 31.15
C GLY A 35 -12.43 1.38 30.60
N GLU A 36 -13.58 1.45 29.93
CA GLU A 36 -14.23 0.31 29.26
C GLU A 36 -13.48 -0.13 27.99
N CYS A 37 -12.69 0.76 27.39
CA CYS A 37 -11.86 0.47 26.21
C CYS A 37 -10.56 -0.27 26.57
N LEU A 38 -10.19 -0.33 27.85
CA LEU A 38 -8.96 -0.98 28.30
C LEU A 38 -9.05 -2.50 28.18
N HIS A 39 -7.99 -3.11 27.68
CA HIS A 39 -7.87 -4.55 27.55
C HIS A 39 -6.40 -5.01 27.66
N THR A 40 -6.18 -6.33 27.61
CA THR A 40 -4.86 -6.97 27.69
C THR A 40 -4.14 -6.68 29.01
N LEU A 41 -4.30 -7.57 30.00
CA LEU A 41 -3.53 -7.49 31.24
C LEU A 41 -2.08 -7.92 31.01
N GLY A 42 -1.14 -7.07 31.40
CA GLY A 42 0.29 -7.35 31.44
C GLY A 42 0.86 -7.12 32.81
N LYS A 43 2.02 -7.72 33.08
CA LYS A 43 2.76 -7.45 34.32
C LYS A 43 3.47 -6.11 34.23
N CYS A 44 3.40 -5.33 35.32
CA CYS A 44 4.22 -4.13 35.47
C CYS A 44 5.71 -4.52 35.56
N GLU A 45 6.61 -3.55 35.37
CA GLU A 45 8.07 -3.74 35.45
C GLU A 45 8.51 -4.38 36.78
N SER A 46 7.83 -4.06 37.89
CA SER A 46 8.11 -4.66 39.20
C SER A 46 7.77 -6.14 39.30
N GLY A 47 6.98 -6.70 38.37
CA GLY A 47 6.46 -8.07 38.41
C GLY A 47 5.41 -8.32 39.50
N LEU A 48 5.12 -7.33 40.34
CA LEU A 48 4.25 -7.44 41.52
C LEU A 48 2.82 -6.93 41.29
N GLY A 49 2.54 -6.41 40.09
CA GLY A 49 1.23 -5.86 39.73
C GLY A 49 0.91 -6.09 38.26
N TYR A 50 -0.36 -5.88 37.93
CA TYR A 50 -0.88 -5.94 36.57
C TYR A 50 -1.40 -4.58 36.14
N ALA A 51 -1.26 -4.27 34.86
CA ALA A 51 -1.85 -3.11 34.22
C ALA A 51 -2.43 -3.49 32.86
N TYR A 52 -3.39 -2.71 32.38
CA TYR A 52 -3.88 -2.84 31.02
C TYR A 52 -2.87 -2.24 30.04
N LEU A 53 -2.49 -3.01 29.04
CA LEU A 53 -1.51 -2.64 28.02
C LEU A 53 -2.17 -2.19 26.70
N GLY A 54 -3.45 -2.48 26.50
CA GLY A 54 -4.20 -2.12 25.30
C GLY A 54 -5.38 -1.20 25.58
N LEU A 55 -5.69 -0.33 24.63
CA LEU A 55 -6.89 0.50 24.61
C LEU A 55 -7.50 0.50 23.21
N ASN A 56 -8.75 0.07 23.09
CA ASN A 56 -9.51 0.08 21.84
C ASN A 56 -10.74 0.99 21.94
N ALA A 57 -10.60 2.20 21.38
CA ALA A 57 -11.66 3.20 21.27
C ALA A 57 -12.12 3.39 19.82
N SER A 58 -12.06 2.33 19.01
CA SER A 58 -12.47 2.37 17.60
C SER A 58 -13.98 2.53 17.41
N ASN A 59 -14.39 3.07 16.26
CA ASN A 59 -15.78 3.15 15.80
C ASN A 59 -16.73 3.81 16.80
N ARG A 60 -16.30 4.96 17.34
CA ARG A 60 -16.99 5.67 18.40
C ARG A 60 -17.34 7.11 18.05
N ASP A 61 -17.22 7.52 16.79
CA ASP A 61 -17.53 8.90 16.35
C ASP A 61 -16.71 9.98 17.08
N LEU A 62 -15.55 9.63 17.64
CA LEU A 62 -14.76 10.51 18.50
C LEU A 62 -14.10 11.62 17.70
N THR A 63 -14.07 12.82 18.27
CA THR A 63 -13.27 13.95 17.79
C THR A 63 -12.18 14.35 18.78
N ASP A 64 -12.26 13.88 20.03
CA ASP A 64 -11.32 14.22 21.10
C ASP A 64 -10.97 12.99 21.95
N ILE A 65 -9.67 12.72 22.06
CA ILE A 65 -9.09 11.59 22.77
C ILE A 65 -8.03 12.01 23.81
N ARG A 66 -8.06 13.27 24.27
CA ARG A 66 -7.11 13.82 25.25
C ARG A 66 -7.01 13.03 26.56
N ILE A 67 -7.99 12.19 26.87
CA ILE A 67 -7.96 11.31 28.05
C ILE A 67 -7.02 10.12 27.89
N ILE A 68 -6.75 9.64 26.67
CA ILE A 68 -5.97 8.41 26.43
C ILE A 68 -4.56 8.47 27.04
N PRO A 69 -3.80 9.57 26.95
CA PRO A 69 -2.49 9.68 27.59
C PRO A 69 -2.48 9.50 29.13
N MET A 70 -3.62 9.55 29.80
CA MET A 70 -3.70 9.29 31.25
C MET A 70 -3.43 7.82 31.61
N PHE A 71 -3.58 6.89 30.66
CA PHE A 71 -3.37 5.46 30.85
C PHE A 71 -1.91 5.07 30.58
N LYS A 72 -1.02 5.42 31.52
CA LYS A 72 0.46 5.37 31.39
C LYS A 72 1.08 4.02 31.01
N TYR A 73 0.36 2.91 31.22
CA TYR A 73 0.85 1.56 30.93
C TYR A 73 0.39 1.03 29.57
N VAL A 74 -0.47 1.77 28.86
CA VAL A 74 -0.94 1.37 27.54
C VAL A 74 0.18 1.50 26.51
N LEU A 75 0.42 0.42 25.78
CA LEU A 75 1.41 0.26 24.73
C LEU A 75 0.77 0.13 23.34
N TYR A 76 -0.50 -0.28 23.29
CA TYR A 76 -1.26 -0.54 22.06
C TYR A 76 -2.53 0.30 22.06
N VAL A 77 -2.64 1.24 21.11
CA VAL A 77 -3.82 2.11 20.98
C VAL A 77 -4.47 1.88 19.62
N ASN A 78 -5.77 1.60 19.63
CA ASN A 78 -6.60 1.60 18.44
C ASN A 78 -7.70 2.67 18.60
N VAL A 79 -7.66 3.66 17.71
CA VAL A 79 -8.63 4.75 17.59
C VAL A 79 -9.20 4.84 16.16
N SER A 80 -9.17 3.74 15.41
CA SER A 80 -9.64 3.68 14.03
C SER A 80 -11.16 3.88 13.92
N GLY A 81 -11.65 4.42 12.80
CA GLY A 81 -13.08 4.60 12.55
C GLY A 81 -13.72 5.73 13.39
N ASN A 82 -13.00 6.84 13.57
CA ASN A 82 -13.47 8.01 14.30
C ASN A 82 -13.43 9.25 13.38
N ARG A 83 -13.61 10.45 13.94
CA ARG A 83 -13.49 11.74 13.24
C ARG A 83 -12.27 12.52 13.74
N LEU A 84 -11.16 11.83 14.02
CA LEU A 84 -9.96 12.46 14.55
C LEU A 84 -9.22 13.21 13.43
N ASN A 85 -8.87 14.46 13.71
CA ASN A 85 -7.95 15.24 12.89
C ASN A 85 -6.52 15.15 13.46
N ASN A 86 -5.59 15.88 12.86
CA ASN A 86 -4.19 15.93 13.26
C ASN A 86 -4.00 16.35 14.73
N GLU A 87 -4.71 17.38 15.19
CA GLU A 87 -4.59 17.90 16.56
C GLU A 87 -5.07 16.87 17.59
N ALA A 88 -6.19 16.20 17.30
CA ALA A 88 -6.73 15.14 18.15
C ALA A 88 -5.77 13.96 18.26
N LEU A 89 -5.07 13.60 17.17
CA LEU A 89 -4.12 12.48 17.17
C LEU A 89 -2.80 12.83 17.87
N ARG A 90 -2.33 14.09 17.75
CA ARG A 90 -1.05 14.56 18.33
C ARG A 90 -0.93 14.33 19.83
N VAL A 91 -2.05 14.27 20.55
CA VAL A 91 -2.06 14.02 22.01
C VAL A 91 -1.38 12.69 22.37
N LEU A 92 -1.41 11.71 21.46
CA LEU A 92 -0.82 10.38 21.65
C LEU A 92 0.70 10.40 21.59
N SER A 93 1.33 11.42 20.99
CA SER A 93 2.79 11.57 21.00
C SER A 93 3.37 11.74 22.42
N SER A 94 2.54 12.12 23.40
CA SER A 94 2.94 12.17 24.82
C SER A 94 3.11 10.78 25.46
N MET A 95 2.57 9.72 24.84
CA MET A 95 2.67 8.34 25.30
C MET A 95 4.02 7.74 24.89
N LYS A 96 5.05 8.03 25.69
CA LYS A 96 6.46 7.72 25.34
C LYS A 96 6.74 6.26 25.01
N TYR A 97 5.98 5.30 25.56
CA TYR A 97 6.21 3.86 25.39
C TYR A 97 5.25 3.20 24.40
N LEU A 98 4.48 3.99 23.63
CA LEU A 98 3.55 3.44 22.64
C LEU A 98 4.32 2.61 21.60
N LEU A 99 3.90 1.36 21.43
CA LEU A 99 4.48 0.42 20.47
C LEU A 99 3.65 0.34 19.19
N MET A 100 2.32 0.51 19.31
CA MET A 100 1.41 0.47 18.17
C MET A 100 0.35 1.56 18.27
N LEU A 101 0.18 2.26 17.15
CA LEU A 101 -0.91 3.19 16.93
C LEU A 101 -1.69 2.80 15.68
N GLN A 102 -2.95 2.41 15.85
CA GLN A 102 -3.91 2.24 14.77
C GLN A 102 -4.89 3.41 14.75
N ALA A 103 -4.89 4.17 13.67
CA ALA A 103 -5.74 5.36 13.49
C ALA A 103 -6.34 5.43 12.08
N ASP A 104 -6.66 4.26 11.52
CA ASP A 104 -7.30 4.14 10.20
C ASP A 104 -8.69 4.79 10.20
N LYS A 105 -9.18 5.19 9.02
CA LYS A 105 -10.56 5.71 8.85
C LYS A 105 -10.83 6.89 9.81
N ASN A 106 -10.01 7.93 9.68
CA ASN A 106 -10.13 9.20 10.41
C ASN A 106 -10.05 10.37 9.41
N GLN A 107 -9.80 11.59 9.89
CA GLN A 107 -9.70 12.80 9.08
C GLN A 107 -8.29 13.42 9.15
N VAL A 108 -7.26 12.58 9.25
CA VAL A 108 -5.87 13.04 9.38
C VAL A 108 -5.32 13.47 8.02
N GLU A 109 -4.81 14.69 7.94
CA GLU A 109 -4.27 15.29 6.69
C GLU A 109 -2.74 15.31 6.63
N SER A 110 -2.08 15.12 7.78
CA SER A 110 -0.61 15.03 7.89
C SER A 110 -0.22 14.08 9.02
N ALA A 111 0.87 13.35 8.81
CA ALA A 111 1.45 12.41 9.76
C ALA A 111 2.56 13.05 10.62
N GLU A 112 2.61 14.38 10.70
CA GLU A 112 3.50 15.14 11.59
C GLU A 112 3.11 14.95 13.06
N LEU A 113 3.57 13.83 13.61
CA LEU A 113 3.50 13.51 15.02
C LEU A 113 4.87 13.77 15.66
N ASP A 114 4.88 14.28 16.89
CA ASP A 114 6.14 14.39 17.64
C ASP A 114 6.75 12.97 17.78
N PRO A 115 8.09 12.81 17.71
CA PRO A 115 8.71 11.49 17.66
C PRO A 115 8.30 10.57 18.82
N MET A 116 7.77 9.39 18.48
CA MET A 116 7.43 8.33 19.42
C MET A 116 8.55 7.28 19.44
N PRO A 117 9.41 7.26 20.47
CA PRO A 117 10.71 6.60 20.41
C PRO A 117 10.68 5.07 20.43
N TYR A 118 9.53 4.45 20.68
CA TYR A 118 9.37 2.99 20.66
C TYR A 118 8.28 2.53 19.69
N LEU A 119 7.71 3.44 18.88
CA LEU A 119 6.65 3.07 17.95
C LEU A 119 7.18 2.12 16.88
N GLN A 120 6.56 0.94 16.77
CA GLN A 120 6.91 -0.13 15.85
C GLN A 120 5.89 -0.29 14.73
N VAL A 121 4.63 0.03 15.00
CA VAL A 121 3.53 -0.10 14.04
C VAL A 121 2.69 1.17 14.03
N LEU A 122 2.54 1.76 12.84
CA LEU A 122 1.68 2.92 12.59
C LEU A 122 0.76 2.62 11.41
N THR A 123 -0.55 2.64 11.65
CA THR A 123 -1.55 2.51 10.59
C THR A 123 -2.41 3.78 10.51
N LEU A 124 -2.43 4.38 9.32
CA LEU A 124 -3.18 5.58 8.97
C LEU A 124 -3.96 5.37 7.68
N ASN A 125 -4.42 4.14 7.42
CA ASN A 125 -5.16 3.81 6.21
C ASN A 125 -6.47 4.61 6.15
N ASN A 126 -6.98 4.94 4.96
CA ASN A 126 -8.27 5.63 4.78
C ASN A 126 -8.31 6.96 5.55
N ASN A 127 -7.30 7.79 5.39
CA ASN A 127 -7.24 9.16 5.89
C ASN A 127 -7.14 10.13 4.70
N LYS A 128 -6.64 11.35 4.90
CA LYS A 128 -6.54 12.41 3.89
C LYS A 128 -5.09 12.89 3.71
N LEU A 129 -4.11 12.02 3.98
CA LEU A 129 -2.69 12.38 3.88
C LEU A 129 -2.34 12.70 2.42
N ASN A 130 -1.70 13.84 2.17
CA ASN A 130 -1.22 14.22 0.83
C ASN A 130 0.28 13.99 0.62
N SER A 131 1.04 13.74 1.69
CA SER A 131 2.45 13.44 1.68
C SER A 131 2.82 12.54 2.85
N THR A 132 4.04 12.01 2.83
CA THR A 132 4.61 11.23 3.93
C THR A 132 5.46 12.06 4.90
N SER A 133 5.34 13.40 4.86
CA SER A 133 6.11 14.30 5.73
C SER A 133 5.83 14.02 7.21
N GLY A 134 6.84 14.23 8.06
CA GLY A 134 6.71 14.13 9.51
C GLY A 134 6.91 12.73 10.10
N ILE A 135 6.88 11.68 9.29
CA ILE A 135 7.06 10.30 9.75
C ILE A 135 8.55 10.02 10.00
N SER A 136 8.95 10.12 11.27
CA SER A 136 10.36 10.06 11.70
C SER A 136 10.54 9.18 12.95
N HIS A 137 10.00 7.96 12.89
CA HIS A 137 9.99 7.03 14.02
C HIS A 137 11.02 5.91 13.84
N LYS A 138 12.19 6.05 14.50
CA LYS A 138 13.36 5.18 14.30
C LYS A 138 13.11 3.67 14.40
N PHE A 139 12.23 3.25 15.31
CA PHE A 139 11.93 1.85 15.56
C PHE A 139 10.71 1.34 14.78
N LEU A 140 10.16 2.14 13.86
CA LEU A 140 9.01 1.75 13.06
C LEU A 140 9.39 0.59 12.14
N GLU A 141 8.68 -0.52 12.26
CA GLU A 141 8.87 -1.73 11.47
C GLU A 141 7.77 -1.88 10.40
N CYS A 142 6.56 -1.40 10.70
CA CYS A 142 5.40 -1.46 9.81
C CYS A 142 4.73 -0.08 9.70
N LEU A 143 4.59 0.39 8.46
CA LEU A 143 3.89 1.62 8.13
C LEU A 143 2.82 1.35 7.08
N GLU A 144 1.56 1.63 7.42
CA GLU A 144 0.42 1.46 6.52
C GLU A 144 -0.29 2.79 6.27
N LEU A 145 -0.31 3.21 5.00
CA LEU A 145 -0.82 4.49 4.50
C LEU A 145 -1.80 4.28 3.33
N ASN A 146 -2.44 3.11 3.24
CA ASN A 146 -3.31 2.77 2.12
C ASN A 146 -4.52 3.72 2.04
N HIS A 147 -5.02 3.98 0.83
CA HIS A 147 -6.21 4.80 0.59
C HIS A 147 -6.12 6.19 1.22
N ASN A 148 -5.06 6.93 0.90
CA ASN A 148 -4.89 8.34 1.23
C ASN A 148 -4.85 9.16 -0.08
N ASN A 149 -4.30 10.37 -0.05
CA ASN A 149 -4.13 11.24 -1.20
C ASN A 149 -2.66 11.52 -1.50
N ILE A 150 -1.77 10.56 -1.22
CA ILE A 150 -0.31 10.77 -1.30
C ILE A 150 0.15 10.78 -2.76
N GLU A 151 0.78 11.87 -3.16
CA GLU A 151 1.37 12.04 -4.51
C GLU A 151 2.89 11.86 -4.52
N GLU A 152 3.56 12.15 -3.40
CA GLU A 152 5.02 12.09 -3.27
C GLU A 152 5.47 11.42 -1.97
N ILE A 153 6.53 10.60 -2.07
CA ILE A 153 7.23 10.02 -0.92
C ILE A 153 8.39 10.92 -0.52
N THR A 154 8.31 11.47 0.70
CA THR A 154 9.31 12.32 1.35
C THR A 154 9.94 11.67 2.58
N LEU A 155 9.72 10.36 2.77
CA LEU A 155 10.26 9.62 3.90
C LEU A 155 11.80 9.59 3.87
N ASN A 156 12.43 9.76 5.03
CA ASN A 156 13.87 9.71 5.16
C ASN A 156 14.35 8.32 5.61
N PRO A 157 15.20 7.62 4.83
CA PRO A 157 15.70 6.29 5.20
C PRO A 157 16.57 6.27 6.45
N TYR A 158 17.17 7.39 6.85
CA TYR A 158 17.92 7.49 8.10
C TYR A 158 17.00 7.60 9.34
N ASP A 159 15.76 8.04 9.16
CA ASP A 159 14.80 8.15 10.25
C ASP A 159 13.99 6.86 10.45
N LEU A 160 14.00 5.94 9.47
CA LEU A 160 13.21 4.70 9.45
C LEU A 160 14.09 3.46 9.21
N GLU A 161 15.24 3.39 9.88
CA GLU A 161 16.25 2.32 9.73
C GLU A 161 15.67 0.90 9.92
N ASN A 162 14.60 0.76 10.71
CA ASN A 162 13.98 -0.53 11.05
C ASN A 162 12.82 -0.93 10.15
N LEU A 163 12.38 -0.08 9.21
CA LEU A 163 11.19 -0.32 8.41
C LEU A 163 11.33 -1.59 7.57
N LYS A 164 10.40 -2.54 7.77
CA LYS A 164 10.34 -3.85 7.09
C LYS A 164 9.17 -3.97 6.14
N THR A 165 8.05 -3.33 6.46
CA THR A 165 6.83 -3.35 5.66
C THR A 165 6.36 -1.92 5.43
N LEU A 166 6.16 -1.58 4.16
CA LEU A 166 5.53 -0.32 3.74
C LEU A 166 4.34 -0.64 2.85
N GLU A 167 3.16 -0.18 3.25
CA GLU A 167 1.94 -0.24 2.46
C GLU A 167 1.43 1.15 2.14
N ILE A 168 1.29 1.46 0.86
CA ILE A 168 0.81 2.75 0.38
C ILE A 168 -0.04 2.59 -0.89
N GLY A 169 -0.80 1.49 -0.94
CA GLY A 169 -1.74 1.22 -2.03
C GLY A 169 -2.94 2.18 -2.02
N GLY A 170 -3.60 2.37 -3.16
CA GLY A 170 -4.76 3.26 -3.24
C GLY A 170 -4.42 4.75 -3.07
N ASN A 171 -3.25 5.18 -3.55
CA ASN A 171 -2.80 6.58 -3.51
C ASN A 171 -2.59 7.12 -4.95
N PHE A 172 -1.91 8.25 -5.10
CA PHE A 172 -1.69 8.92 -6.39
C PHE A 172 -0.22 8.94 -6.82
N LEU A 173 0.59 7.98 -6.36
CA LEU A 173 1.99 7.90 -6.72
C LEU A 173 2.16 7.62 -8.22
N THR A 174 3.08 8.35 -8.87
CA THR A 174 3.41 8.18 -10.30
C THR A 174 4.76 7.49 -10.55
N THR A 175 5.56 7.31 -9.50
CA THR A 175 6.87 6.66 -9.53
C THR A 175 7.14 5.95 -8.21
N THR A 176 8.07 4.99 -8.19
CA THR A 176 8.60 4.38 -6.95
C THR A 176 9.73 5.19 -6.31
N ASN A 177 10.13 6.33 -6.92
CA ASN A 177 11.14 7.22 -6.38
C ASN A 177 10.81 7.70 -4.95
N GLY A 178 11.83 7.88 -4.11
CA GLY A 178 11.70 8.26 -2.70
C GLY A 178 11.58 7.08 -1.73
N ILE A 179 11.38 5.85 -2.24
CA ILE A 179 11.35 4.63 -1.43
C ILE A 179 12.75 4.03 -1.37
N PHE A 180 13.61 4.60 -0.51
CA PHE A 180 15.04 4.27 -0.47
C PHE A 180 15.44 3.51 0.80
N PHE A 181 14.73 2.44 1.14
CA PHE A 181 14.90 1.70 2.40
C PHE A 181 15.61 0.35 2.20
N PRO A 182 16.93 0.23 2.43
CA PRO A 182 17.65 -1.03 2.20
C PRO A 182 17.18 -2.16 3.09
N GLY A 183 16.59 -1.85 4.25
CA GLY A 183 16.06 -2.81 5.21
C GLY A 183 14.67 -3.35 4.89
N LEU A 184 13.99 -2.80 3.87
CA LEU A 184 12.60 -3.13 3.53
C LEU A 184 12.50 -4.55 2.98
N ILE A 185 11.47 -5.28 3.40
CA ILE A 185 11.21 -6.68 3.02
C ILE A 185 9.95 -6.80 2.16
N ARG A 186 8.92 -6.00 2.45
CA ARG A 186 7.64 -6.01 1.74
C ARG A 186 7.22 -4.60 1.37
N LEU A 187 6.85 -4.42 0.11
CA LEU A 187 6.40 -3.15 -0.44
C LEU A 187 5.10 -3.36 -1.21
N TYR A 188 4.05 -2.64 -0.79
CA TYR A 188 2.72 -2.70 -1.40
C TYR A 188 2.34 -1.34 -1.97
N LEU A 189 2.29 -1.28 -3.30
CA LEU A 189 2.07 -0.09 -4.10
C LEU A 189 0.89 -0.26 -5.07
N GLY A 190 0.01 -1.22 -4.81
CA GLY A 190 -1.13 -1.49 -5.70
C GLY A 190 -2.12 -0.32 -5.75
N GLU A 191 -2.88 -0.20 -6.84
CA GLU A 191 -3.91 0.83 -6.98
C GLU A 191 -3.34 2.26 -6.86
N ASN A 192 -2.19 2.51 -7.49
CA ASN A 192 -1.61 3.84 -7.66
C ASN A 192 -1.64 4.25 -9.15
N GLN A 193 -0.89 5.28 -9.53
CA GLN A 193 -0.74 5.76 -10.90
C GLN A 193 0.70 5.59 -11.41
N ILE A 194 1.41 4.58 -10.92
CA ILE A 194 2.85 4.43 -11.17
C ILE A 194 3.11 4.11 -12.63
N GLU A 195 3.90 4.96 -13.29
CA GLU A 195 4.35 4.79 -14.67
C GLU A 195 5.84 4.42 -14.75
N ARG A 196 6.62 4.83 -13.74
CA ARG A 196 8.09 4.67 -13.71
C ARG A 196 8.56 3.93 -12.48
N LEU A 197 9.47 2.98 -12.70
CA LEU A 197 10.17 2.24 -11.67
C LEU A 197 11.57 2.84 -11.48
N GLU A 198 11.81 3.43 -10.32
CA GLU A 198 13.03 4.16 -9.97
C GLU A 198 13.47 3.81 -8.53
N GLY A 199 14.77 3.64 -8.29
CA GLY A 199 15.34 3.42 -6.97
C GLY A 199 15.15 2.02 -6.38
N LEU A 200 14.58 1.07 -7.12
CA LEU A 200 14.35 -0.29 -6.67
C LEU A 200 15.66 -1.02 -6.34
N GLU A 201 16.77 -0.65 -6.99
CA GLU A 201 18.10 -1.20 -6.75
C GLU A 201 18.63 -0.95 -5.33
N ILE A 202 18.07 0.02 -4.60
CA ILE A 202 18.41 0.32 -3.20
C ILE A 202 17.76 -0.71 -2.26
N LEU A 203 16.65 -1.32 -2.67
CA LEU A 203 15.83 -2.23 -1.87
C LEU A 203 16.41 -3.66 -1.87
N VAL A 204 17.69 -3.79 -1.53
CA VAL A 204 18.48 -5.04 -1.62
C VAL A 204 17.95 -6.20 -0.77
N ASN A 205 17.07 -5.93 0.20
CA ASN A 205 16.41 -6.94 1.04
C ASN A 205 14.95 -7.23 0.67
N LEU A 206 14.40 -6.54 -0.34
CA LEU A 206 13.02 -6.68 -0.73
C LEU A 206 12.76 -8.09 -1.24
N LYS A 207 11.69 -8.71 -0.73
CA LYS A 207 11.24 -10.05 -1.14
C LYS A 207 9.93 -10.01 -1.89
N ILE A 208 9.04 -9.11 -1.48
CA ILE A 208 7.68 -9.01 -1.99
C ILE A 208 7.44 -7.59 -2.51
N LEU A 209 7.08 -7.49 -3.79
CA LEU A 209 6.67 -6.24 -4.43
C LEU A 209 5.29 -6.40 -5.08
N HIS A 210 4.32 -5.63 -4.60
CA HIS A 210 2.98 -5.54 -5.21
C HIS A 210 2.83 -4.21 -5.95
N LEU A 211 2.61 -4.29 -7.25
CA LEU A 211 2.40 -3.15 -8.17
C LEU A 211 1.10 -3.31 -8.99
N ARG A 212 0.15 -4.13 -8.51
CA ARG A 212 -1.14 -4.37 -9.19
C ARG A 212 -1.88 -3.05 -9.46
N SER A 213 -2.58 -2.94 -10.59
CA SER A 213 -3.45 -1.79 -10.88
C SER A 213 -2.67 -0.46 -10.83
N ASN A 214 -1.64 -0.38 -11.68
CA ASN A 214 -0.85 0.82 -11.95
C ASN A 214 -0.79 1.05 -13.48
N LYS A 215 0.08 1.95 -13.95
CA LYS A 215 0.25 2.32 -15.36
C LYS A 215 1.62 1.91 -15.91
N ILE A 216 2.17 0.82 -15.41
CA ILE A 216 3.52 0.39 -15.76
C ILE A 216 3.50 -0.25 -17.14
N SER A 217 4.20 0.35 -18.10
CA SER A 217 4.42 -0.23 -19.43
C SER A 217 5.87 -0.61 -19.68
N ASN A 218 6.80 -0.18 -18.82
CA ASN A 218 8.24 -0.40 -18.95
C ASN A 218 8.85 -0.93 -17.65
N LEU A 219 9.60 -2.03 -17.76
CA LEU A 219 10.22 -2.78 -16.66
C LEU A 219 11.74 -2.54 -16.54
N SER A 220 12.29 -1.52 -17.21
CA SER A 220 13.72 -1.18 -17.14
C SER A 220 14.19 -0.68 -15.78
N GLY A 221 13.30 -0.43 -14.82
CA GLY A 221 13.67 -0.06 -13.44
C GLY A 221 14.11 -1.23 -12.57
N PHE A 222 14.02 -2.47 -13.06
CA PHE A 222 14.55 -3.63 -12.35
C PHE A 222 16.05 -3.83 -12.63
N ASP A 223 16.79 -4.15 -11.56
CA ASP A 223 18.24 -4.33 -11.57
C ASP A 223 18.62 -5.59 -10.78
N ALA A 224 19.74 -6.21 -11.13
CA ALA A 224 20.24 -7.42 -10.45
C ALA A 224 20.50 -7.22 -8.94
N ARG A 225 20.65 -5.98 -8.47
CA ARG A 225 20.71 -5.63 -7.04
C ARG A 225 19.42 -5.91 -6.28
N CYS A 226 18.29 -6.08 -6.96
CA CYS A 226 17.03 -6.61 -6.41
C CYS A 226 17.13 -8.12 -6.13
N ALA A 227 18.25 -8.56 -5.53
CA ALA A 227 18.71 -9.95 -5.51
C ALA A 227 17.84 -10.90 -4.67
N LYS A 228 16.98 -10.36 -3.80
CA LYS A 228 16.08 -11.15 -2.92
C LYS A 228 14.61 -11.10 -3.35
N LEU A 229 14.29 -10.34 -4.40
CA LEU A 229 12.91 -10.19 -4.86
C LEU A 229 12.45 -11.52 -5.45
N ASN A 230 11.53 -12.19 -4.75
CA ASN A 230 11.05 -13.51 -5.12
C ASN A 230 9.58 -13.53 -5.55
N TYR A 231 8.81 -12.53 -5.15
CA TYR A 231 7.41 -12.35 -5.52
C TYR A 231 7.22 -10.97 -6.13
N LEU A 232 6.74 -10.94 -7.37
CA LEU A 232 6.40 -9.73 -8.10
C LEU A 232 4.98 -9.82 -8.66
N ASN A 233 4.14 -8.84 -8.32
CA ASN A 233 2.78 -8.73 -8.85
C ASN A 233 2.63 -7.46 -9.68
N LEU A 234 2.52 -7.64 -11.00
CA LEU A 234 2.30 -6.64 -12.03
C LEU A 234 0.90 -6.76 -12.65
N ARG A 235 -0.04 -7.48 -12.03
CA ARG A 235 -1.41 -7.66 -12.55
C ARG A 235 -2.06 -6.31 -12.85
N ASN A 236 -2.80 -6.23 -13.96
CA ASN A 236 -3.53 -5.01 -14.33
C ASN A 236 -2.60 -3.79 -14.43
N ASN A 237 -1.70 -3.83 -15.39
CA ASN A 237 -0.79 -2.74 -15.76
C ASN A 237 -0.87 -2.55 -17.29
N GLU A 238 0.02 -1.72 -17.86
CA GLU A 238 0.00 -1.33 -19.27
C GLU A 238 1.11 -2.01 -20.08
N ILE A 239 1.53 -3.22 -19.69
CA ILE A 239 2.54 -3.99 -20.42
C ILE A 239 1.91 -4.51 -21.73
N ALA A 240 2.23 -3.84 -22.84
CA ALA A 240 1.66 -4.13 -24.15
C ALA A 240 2.42 -5.18 -24.97
N LYS A 241 3.67 -5.46 -24.60
CA LYS A 241 4.57 -6.39 -25.30
C LYS A 241 5.01 -7.49 -24.35
N ILE A 242 4.91 -8.75 -24.77
CA ILE A 242 5.33 -9.88 -23.94
C ILE A 242 6.84 -9.90 -23.77
N SER A 243 7.59 -9.45 -24.79
CA SER A 243 9.05 -9.32 -24.75
C SER A 243 9.56 -8.40 -23.64
N GLU A 244 8.73 -7.47 -23.16
CA GLU A 244 9.07 -6.57 -22.05
C GLU A 244 9.39 -7.35 -20.76
N LEU A 245 8.78 -8.52 -20.57
CA LEU A 245 9.03 -9.40 -19.42
C LEU A 245 10.45 -9.98 -19.42
N GLU A 246 11.16 -9.99 -20.56
CA GLU A 246 12.55 -10.44 -20.64
C GLU A 246 13.46 -9.61 -19.72
N LYS A 247 13.13 -8.33 -19.48
CA LYS A 247 13.88 -7.45 -18.58
C LYS A 247 13.92 -7.95 -17.14
N LEU A 248 12.95 -8.77 -16.73
CA LEU A 248 12.92 -9.39 -15.40
C LEU A 248 13.95 -10.53 -15.24
N SER A 249 14.62 -10.95 -16.33
CA SER A 249 15.68 -11.97 -16.28
C SER A 249 16.88 -11.56 -15.44
N CYS A 250 17.02 -10.26 -15.13
CA CYS A 250 18.03 -9.75 -14.21
C CYS A 250 17.76 -10.13 -12.74
N LEU A 251 16.56 -10.61 -12.39
CA LEU A 251 16.15 -10.92 -11.02
C LEU A 251 16.45 -12.39 -10.66
N PRO A 252 17.53 -12.68 -9.92
CA PRO A 252 18.00 -14.06 -9.75
C PRO A 252 17.11 -14.92 -8.85
N ALA A 253 16.36 -14.29 -7.94
CA ALA A 253 15.51 -14.98 -6.95
C ALA A 253 14.02 -14.98 -7.32
N LEU A 254 13.64 -14.46 -8.49
CA LEU A 254 12.24 -14.35 -8.88
C LEU A 254 11.62 -15.74 -9.07
N GLU A 255 10.66 -16.09 -8.22
CA GLU A 255 9.99 -17.40 -8.20
C GLU A 255 8.50 -17.30 -8.52
N THR A 256 7.85 -16.19 -8.17
CA THR A 256 6.42 -15.95 -8.43
C THR A 256 6.24 -14.65 -9.19
N LEU A 257 5.59 -14.74 -10.35
CA LEU A 257 5.22 -13.60 -11.19
C LEU A 257 3.71 -13.61 -11.42
N VAL A 258 3.07 -12.46 -11.21
CA VAL A 258 1.66 -12.25 -11.58
C VAL A 258 1.61 -11.13 -12.61
N VAL A 259 1.15 -11.42 -13.83
CA VAL A 259 1.15 -10.51 -15.00
C VAL A 259 -0.18 -10.51 -15.76
N MET A 260 -1.17 -11.31 -15.34
CA MET A 260 -2.51 -11.29 -15.91
C MET A 260 -3.12 -9.87 -15.95
N GLU A 261 -4.12 -9.66 -16.83
CA GLU A 261 -4.76 -8.35 -17.05
C GLU A 261 -3.79 -7.26 -17.57
N ASN A 262 -2.67 -7.64 -18.19
CA ASN A 262 -1.88 -6.74 -19.02
C ASN A 262 -2.24 -6.93 -20.50
N PRO A 263 -2.19 -5.88 -21.34
CA PRO A 263 -2.54 -6.00 -22.76
C PRO A 263 -1.76 -7.08 -23.52
N ALA A 264 -0.49 -7.32 -23.15
CA ALA A 264 0.32 -8.41 -23.72
C ALA A 264 -0.24 -9.81 -23.45
N ILE A 265 -0.97 -9.98 -22.34
CA ILE A 265 -1.53 -11.27 -21.91
C ILE A 265 -2.96 -11.44 -22.42
N GLY A 266 -3.70 -10.37 -22.71
CA GLY A 266 -5.08 -10.41 -23.24
C GLY A 266 -6.13 -10.94 -22.25
N GLU A 267 -7.41 -10.88 -22.65
CA GLU A 267 -8.51 -11.64 -22.02
C GLU A 267 -8.61 -12.99 -22.74
N ARG A 268 -8.22 -14.09 -22.13
CA ARG A 268 -7.86 -15.29 -22.90
C ARG A 268 -8.47 -16.60 -22.42
N GLU A 269 -8.79 -17.45 -23.41
CA GLU A 269 -9.24 -18.84 -23.25
C GLU A 269 -8.06 -19.76 -22.86
N MET A 270 -8.35 -21.00 -22.43
CA MET A 270 -7.32 -21.93 -21.90
C MET A 270 -6.12 -22.19 -22.83
N GLU A 271 -6.33 -22.23 -24.15
CA GLU A 271 -5.24 -22.54 -25.10
C GLU A 271 -4.20 -21.41 -25.19
N GLU A 272 -4.64 -20.16 -25.11
CA GLU A 272 -3.74 -19.03 -25.19
C GLU A 272 -3.00 -18.79 -23.85
N GLU A 273 -3.58 -19.27 -22.75
CA GLU A 273 -2.93 -19.29 -21.44
C GLU A 273 -1.65 -20.15 -21.47
N ALA A 274 -1.75 -21.37 -22.02
CA ALA A 274 -0.60 -22.25 -22.17
C ALA A 274 0.50 -21.62 -23.04
N ALA A 275 0.11 -20.91 -24.11
CA ALA A 275 1.05 -20.27 -25.02
C ALA A 275 1.87 -19.15 -24.37
N TYR A 276 1.24 -18.19 -23.67
CA TYR A 276 2.02 -17.12 -23.04
C TYR A 276 2.86 -17.65 -21.87
N ARG A 277 2.35 -18.62 -21.11
CA ARG A 277 3.11 -19.24 -20.00
C ARG A 277 4.39 -19.90 -20.50
N GLN A 278 4.33 -20.61 -21.64
CA GLN A 278 5.51 -21.19 -22.28
C GLN A 278 6.55 -20.10 -22.63
N ILE A 279 6.10 -18.98 -23.19
CA ILE A 279 6.95 -17.84 -23.57
C ILE A 279 7.57 -17.16 -22.32
N VAL A 280 6.76 -16.92 -21.29
CA VAL A 280 7.23 -16.37 -20.00
C VAL A 280 8.28 -17.27 -19.36
N LEU A 281 8.07 -18.60 -19.35
CA LEU A 281 9.04 -19.56 -18.81
C LEU A 281 10.31 -19.66 -19.65
N ALA A 282 10.22 -19.44 -20.97
CA ALA A 282 11.39 -19.38 -21.82
C ALA A 282 12.28 -18.17 -21.47
N MET A 283 11.67 -17.02 -21.16
CA MET A 283 12.38 -15.83 -20.65
C MET A 283 12.89 -16.03 -19.21
N LEU A 284 12.04 -16.57 -18.33
CA LEU A 284 12.20 -16.61 -16.87
C LEU A 284 12.12 -18.06 -16.35
N PRO A 285 13.15 -18.89 -16.59
CA PRO A 285 13.09 -20.34 -16.33
C PRO A 285 13.05 -20.74 -14.84
N ASN A 286 13.38 -19.81 -13.94
CA ASN A 286 13.40 -20.06 -12.50
C ASN A 286 12.03 -19.97 -11.84
N LEU A 287 11.01 -19.47 -12.55
CA LEU A 287 9.66 -19.33 -11.99
C LEU A 287 9.11 -20.69 -11.54
N THR A 288 8.42 -20.65 -10.40
CA THR A 288 7.70 -21.77 -9.79
C THR A 288 6.19 -21.51 -9.77
N ARG A 289 5.79 -20.23 -9.89
CA ARG A 289 4.39 -19.83 -10.03
C ARG A 289 4.23 -18.70 -11.04
N ILE A 290 3.20 -18.80 -11.88
CA ILE A 290 2.75 -17.76 -12.80
C ILE A 290 1.26 -17.55 -12.54
N ASP A 291 0.84 -16.31 -12.31
CA ASP A 291 -0.56 -15.92 -12.11
C ASP A 291 -1.30 -16.69 -11.02
N LYS A 292 -0.56 -17.04 -9.95
CA LYS A 292 -0.94 -17.83 -8.75
C LYS A 292 -0.86 -19.34 -8.94
N ASP A 293 -0.85 -19.83 -10.16
CA ASP A 293 -0.76 -21.26 -10.46
C ASP A 293 0.67 -21.78 -10.43
N ALA A 294 0.83 -23.03 -10.00
CA ALA A 294 2.13 -23.69 -9.98
C ALA A 294 2.61 -23.96 -11.41
N VAL A 295 3.91 -23.81 -11.63
CA VAL A 295 4.56 -24.22 -12.88
C VAL A 295 4.84 -25.71 -12.82
N LEU A 296 4.28 -26.46 -13.78
CA LEU A 296 4.44 -27.90 -13.87
C LEU A 296 5.77 -28.29 -14.54
N TYR A 297 6.17 -29.55 -14.35
CA TYR A 297 7.40 -30.08 -14.94
C TYR A 297 7.39 -30.03 -16.47
N ASP A 298 6.26 -30.40 -17.08
CA ASP A 298 6.12 -30.43 -18.54
C ASP A 298 6.18 -29.03 -19.14
N GLU A 299 5.57 -28.02 -18.49
CA GLU A 299 5.67 -26.61 -18.92
C GLU A 299 7.14 -26.14 -18.96
N LYS A 300 7.94 -26.49 -17.94
CA LYS A 300 9.39 -26.14 -17.93
C LYS A 300 10.15 -26.84 -19.06
N LYS A 301 9.82 -28.10 -19.32
CA LYS A 301 10.46 -28.89 -20.38
C LYS A 301 10.13 -28.31 -21.76
N GLU A 302 8.87 -27.99 -22.00
CA GLU A 302 8.38 -27.39 -23.24
C GLU A 302 8.97 -25.99 -23.46
N ALA A 303 8.97 -25.14 -22.44
CA ALA A 303 9.56 -23.79 -22.52
C ALA A 303 11.07 -23.83 -22.83
N LYS A 304 11.80 -24.79 -22.26
CA LYS A 304 13.23 -24.99 -22.54
C LYS A 304 13.47 -25.41 -23.99
N GLU A 305 12.63 -26.30 -24.51
CA GLU A 305 12.70 -26.76 -25.90
C GLU A 305 12.32 -25.64 -26.88
N PHE A 306 11.27 -24.88 -26.58
CA PHE A 306 10.89 -23.67 -27.30
C PHE A 306 12.04 -22.66 -27.37
N ARG A 307 12.68 -22.35 -26.23
CA ARG A 307 13.85 -21.46 -26.20
C ARG A 307 15.02 -21.97 -27.04
N ARG A 308 15.23 -23.28 -27.08
CA ARG A 308 16.28 -23.92 -27.91
C ARG A 308 15.98 -23.74 -29.39
N GLN A 309 14.72 -23.89 -29.81
CA GLN A 309 14.28 -23.70 -31.19
C GLN A 309 14.45 -22.22 -31.61
N MET A 310 14.01 -21.27 -30.78
CA MET A 310 14.21 -19.84 -31.04
C MET A 310 15.69 -19.50 -31.32
N PHE A 311 16.62 -20.06 -30.54
CA PHE A 311 18.05 -19.87 -30.77
C PHE A 311 18.54 -20.47 -32.09
N GLN A 312 18.00 -21.62 -32.50
CA GLN A 312 18.35 -22.26 -33.77
C GLN A 312 17.83 -21.48 -34.97
N ASP A 313 16.62 -20.92 -34.84
CA ASP A 313 15.94 -20.19 -35.91
C ASP A 313 16.36 -18.70 -35.95
N GLY A 314 17.13 -18.25 -34.96
CA GLY A 314 17.58 -16.85 -34.83
C GLY A 314 16.48 -15.88 -34.41
N THR A 315 15.36 -16.40 -33.90
CA THR A 315 14.21 -15.60 -33.44
C THR A 315 14.46 -15.03 -32.04
N THR A 316 13.99 -13.81 -31.81
CA THR A 316 14.03 -13.11 -30.53
C THR A 316 12.64 -13.03 -29.88
N PHE A 317 12.55 -12.72 -28.59
CA PHE A 317 11.24 -12.53 -27.95
C PHE A 317 10.48 -11.32 -28.51
N ALA A 318 11.19 -10.31 -29.03
CA ALA A 318 10.57 -9.16 -29.69
C ALA A 318 9.81 -9.56 -30.96
N ASP A 319 10.24 -10.62 -31.65
CA ASP A 319 9.53 -11.14 -32.83
C ASP A 319 8.16 -11.76 -32.45
N LEU A 320 7.97 -12.15 -31.18
CA LEU A 320 6.72 -12.73 -30.68
C LEU A 320 5.66 -11.66 -30.35
N ASP A 321 6.04 -10.39 -30.21
CA ASP A 321 5.10 -9.31 -29.85
C ASP A 321 3.99 -9.13 -30.89
N TYR A 322 4.28 -9.43 -32.16
CA TYR A 322 3.31 -9.31 -33.27
C TYR A 322 2.28 -10.43 -33.29
N ASN A 323 2.59 -11.61 -32.74
CA ASN A 323 1.68 -12.76 -32.77
C ASN A 323 0.53 -12.62 -31.76
N PHE A 324 0.72 -11.84 -30.69
CA PHE A 324 -0.29 -11.63 -29.64
C PHE A 324 -1.28 -10.48 -29.93
N LEU A 325 -1.00 -9.65 -30.95
CA LEU A 325 -1.84 -8.52 -31.39
C LEU A 325 -2.91 -8.89 -32.42
N ILE A 326 -2.79 -10.04 -33.10
CA ILE A 326 -3.66 -10.44 -34.22
C ILE A 326 -4.73 -11.46 -33.77
N ALA A 327 -4.63 -11.97 -32.55
CA ALA A 327 -5.57 -12.94 -31.97
C ALA A 327 -6.67 -12.31 -31.09
N GLY A 328 -6.70 -10.97 -30.95
CA GLY A 328 -7.66 -10.23 -30.13
C GLY A 328 -8.80 -9.59 -30.92
#